data_AF-A0A4R2LMP2-F1
#
_entry.id   AF-A0A4R2LMP2-F1
#
_cell.length_a   1.000
_cell.length_b   1.000
_cell.length_c   1.000
_cell.angle_alpha   90.00
_cell.angle_beta   90.00
_cell.angle_gamma   90.00
#
_symmetry.space_group_name_H-M   'P 1'
#
loop_
_entity.id
_entity.type
_entity.pdbx_description
1 polymer ?
#
loop_
_entity_poly.entity_id
_entity_poly.type
_entity_poly.pdbx_seq_one_letter_code
_entity_poly.pdbx_strand_id
1 'polypeptide(L)'
;MSNPDSYYLRSEVSNSDLTELKNFLYPRQQYGDKEAAFKFGTLVDALITENDRVRYDKLMVDDYVYTHEEFELGLEMRKALRRKSEKDQFLSMVITQSDCQKFMINQQQEFHYGNFAYHLDTRCKWDWWLPAFGFGGDLKTTFASSQKEFDEAIDFFDWDRSRAWYMDIAGSDRDFIYAISKKNCKIFKAFIRRGDETYNRGKEKYEDLAFKWWQLMV
;
A
#
# COMPACT_ATOMS: atom_id res chain seq x y z
N MET A 1 -14.58 -19.50 2.40
CA MET A 1 -15.02 -18.49 3.38
C MET A 1 -14.40 -17.21 2.90
N SER A 2 -15.21 -16.22 2.53
CA SER A 2 -14.72 -14.91 2.11
C SER A 2 -13.97 -14.25 3.26
N ASN A 3 -12.95 -13.45 2.94
CA ASN A 3 -12.19 -12.68 3.91
C ASN A 3 -13.17 -11.92 4.85
N PRO A 4 -13.15 -12.13 6.18
CA PRO A 4 -14.00 -11.43 7.13
C PRO A 4 -13.59 -9.95 7.31
N ASP A 5 -12.62 -9.47 6.54
CA ASP A 5 -12.10 -8.11 6.64
C ASP A 5 -13.17 -7.07 6.31
N SER A 6 -13.80 -6.59 7.38
CA SER A 6 -14.78 -5.50 7.36
C SER A 6 -14.21 -4.18 6.83
N TYR A 7 -12.89 -4.04 6.65
CA TYR A 7 -12.25 -2.83 6.15
C TYR A 7 -12.87 -2.32 4.85
N TYR A 8 -13.18 -3.22 3.91
CA TYR A 8 -13.76 -2.86 2.62
C TYR A 8 -15.25 -2.50 2.69
N LEU A 9 -15.92 -2.81 3.81
CA LEU A 9 -17.33 -2.50 4.04
C LEU A 9 -17.56 -1.18 4.79
N ARG A 10 -16.48 -0.50 5.21
CA ARG A 10 -16.62 0.72 5.98
C ARG A 10 -16.99 1.91 5.09
N SER A 11 -17.40 3.01 5.69
CA SER A 11 -17.80 4.24 4.98
C SER A 11 -16.73 5.33 4.96
N GLU A 12 -15.70 5.26 5.81
CA GLU A 12 -14.67 6.31 5.86
C GLU A 12 -13.83 6.33 4.58
N VAL A 13 -13.38 7.51 4.14
CA VAL A 13 -12.65 7.67 2.87
C VAL A 13 -11.28 6.99 2.96
N SER A 14 -10.93 6.19 1.97
CA SER A 14 -9.63 5.54 1.82
C SER A 14 -8.84 6.11 0.64
N ASN A 15 -7.53 5.83 0.59
CA ASN A 15 -6.72 6.16 -0.60
C ASN A 15 -7.22 5.45 -1.87
N SER A 16 -7.88 4.30 -1.74
CA SER A 16 -8.49 3.61 -2.89
C SER A 16 -9.67 4.41 -3.43
N ASP A 17 -10.52 4.96 -2.55
CA ASP A 17 -11.62 5.85 -2.94
C ASP A 17 -11.10 7.10 -3.67
N LEU A 18 -10.01 7.71 -3.16
CA LEU A 18 -9.35 8.83 -3.85
C LEU A 18 -8.74 8.41 -5.20
N THR A 19 -8.31 7.16 -5.34
CA THR A 19 -7.81 6.61 -6.62
C THR A 19 -8.95 6.46 -7.62
N GLU A 20 -10.10 5.96 -7.19
CA GLU A 20 -11.30 5.85 -8.01
C GLU A 20 -11.78 7.22 -8.47
N LEU A 21 -11.84 8.20 -7.55
CA LEU A 21 -12.16 9.58 -7.88
C LEU A 21 -11.17 10.17 -8.90
N LYS A 22 -9.86 9.97 -8.70
CA LYS A 22 -8.84 10.43 -9.66
C LYS A 22 -9.06 9.83 -11.05
N ASN A 23 -9.37 8.53 -11.14
CA ASN A 23 -9.61 7.87 -12.41
C ASN A 23 -10.90 8.35 -13.09
N PHE A 24 -11.92 8.69 -12.30
CA PHE A 24 -13.17 9.26 -12.79
C PHE A 24 -12.97 10.68 -13.35
N LEU A 25 -12.28 11.55 -12.60
CA LEU A 25 -12.05 12.95 -12.98
C LEU A 25 -11.02 13.11 -14.10
N TYR A 26 -10.00 12.25 -14.11
CA TYR A 26 -8.87 12.32 -15.04
C TYR A 26 -8.63 10.95 -15.68
N PRO A 27 -9.54 10.50 -16.56
CA PRO A 27 -9.38 9.22 -17.24
C PRO A 27 -8.09 9.25 -18.05
N ARG A 28 -7.22 8.27 -17.80
CA ARG A 28 -5.99 8.05 -18.56
C ARG A 28 -6.04 6.70 -19.22
N GLN A 29 -5.44 6.62 -20.40
CA GLN A 29 -5.22 5.34 -21.06
C GLN A 29 -4.29 4.50 -20.17
N GLN A 30 -4.76 3.32 -19.78
CA GLN A 30 -4.03 2.40 -18.93
C GLN A 30 -3.51 1.26 -19.79
N TYR A 31 -2.23 0.95 -19.62
CA TYR A 31 -1.58 -0.14 -20.34
C TYR A 31 -1.38 -1.34 -19.40
N GLY A 32 -1.65 -2.53 -19.92
CA GLY A 32 -1.57 -3.79 -19.18
C GLY A 32 -2.85 -4.16 -18.45
N ASP A 33 -2.86 -5.38 -17.89
CA ASP A 33 -3.98 -5.93 -17.15
C ASP A 33 -3.87 -5.53 -15.66
N LYS A 34 -4.66 -4.52 -15.28
CA LYS A 34 -4.72 -4.03 -13.90
C LYS A 34 -5.29 -5.06 -12.93
N GLU A 35 -6.27 -5.83 -13.38
CA GLU A 35 -6.92 -6.82 -12.54
C GLU A 35 -5.93 -7.95 -12.21
N ALA A 36 -5.20 -8.44 -13.22
CA ALA A 36 -4.11 -9.39 -13.00
C ALA A 36 -3.00 -8.81 -12.12
N ALA A 37 -2.60 -7.55 -12.34
CA ALA A 37 -1.58 -6.90 -11.51
C ALA A 37 -2.00 -6.77 -10.04
N PHE A 38 -3.26 -6.40 -9.80
CA PHE A 38 -3.86 -6.29 -8.47
C PHE A 38 -3.95 -7.66 -7.79
N LYS A 39 -4.52 -8.67 -8.45
CA LYS A 39 -4.65 -10.04 -7.93
C LYS A 39 -3.29 -10.63 -7.56
N PHE A 40 -2.29 -10.47 -8.43
CA PHE A 40 -0.94 -10.92 -8.12
C PHE A 40 -0.33 -10.19 -6.92
N GLY A 41 -0.60 -8.88 -6.78
CA GLY A 41 -0.24 -8.13 -5.57
C GLY A 41 -0.84 -8.75 -4.32
N THR A 42 -2.15 -9.07 -4.35
CA THR A 42 -2.88 -9.73 -3.25
C THR A 42 -2.28 -11.09 -2.89
N LEU A 43 -1.87 -11.90 -3.87
CA LEU A 43 -1.18 -13.16 -3.62
C LEU A 43 0.10 -12.95 -2.81
N VAL A 44 0.95 -12.03 -3.24
CA VAL A 44 2.25 -11.77 -2.60
C VAL A 44 2.06 -11.18 -1.20
N ASP A 45 1.12 -10.26 -1.04
CA ASP A 45 0.75 -9.72 0.25
C ASP A 45 0.25 -10.83 1.20
N ALA A 46 -0.76 -11.62 0.81
CA ALA A 46 -1.26 -12.72 1.63
C ALA A 46 -0.18 -13.75 1.98
N LEU A 47 0.73 -14.07 1.04
CA LEU A 47 1.86 -14.96 1.32
C LEU A 47 2.80 -14.43 2.41
N ILE A 48 2.93 -13.11 2.55
CA ILE A 48 3.88 -12.46 3.44
C ILE A 48 3.22 -12.00 4.76
N THR A 49 2.05 -11.40 4.70
CA THR A 49 1.39 -10.70 5.82
C THR A 49 0.20 -11.47 6.39
N GLU A 50 -0.50 -12.29 5.60
CA GLU A 50 -1.72 -13.00 6.01
C GLU A 50 -1.73 -14.46 5.50
N ASN A 51 -0.75 -15.25 5.92
CA ASN A 51 -0.51 -16.58 5.33
C ASN A 51 -1.71 -17.54 5.49
N ASP A 52 -2.52 -17.36 6.52
CA ASP A 52 -3.72 -18.16 6.78
C ASP A 52 -4.80 -18.00 5.70
N ARG A 53 -4.77 -16.91 4.91
CA ARG A 53 -5.65 -16.72 3.74
C ARG A 53 -5.25 -17.59 2.54
N VAL A 54 -4.04 -18.16 2.56
CA VAL A 54 -3.46 -18.88 1.42
C VAL A 54 -3.74 -20.37 1.50
N ARG A 55 -4.37 -20.90 0.45
CA ARG A 55 -4.68 -22.31 0.27
C ARG A 55 -3.72 -22.94 -0.73
N TYR A 56 -2.61 -23.44 -0.21
CA TYR A 56 -1.52 -24.08 -0.97
C TYR A 56 -1.99 -25.28 -1.80
N ASP A 57 -2.95 -26.06 -1.29
CA ASP A 57 -3.50 -27.23 -1.96
C ASP A 57 -4.31 -26.88 -3.22
N LYS A 58 -4.80 -25.65 -3.30
CA LYS A 58 -5.67 -25.15 -4.37
C LYS A 58 -5.06 -23.99 -5.15
N LEU A 59 -3.84 -23.58 -4.81
CA LEU A 59 -3.16 -22.41 -5.36
C LEU A 59 -4.06 -21.16 -5.32
N MET A 60 -4.73 -20.90 -4.20
CA MET A 60 -5.74 -19.84 -4.11
C MET A 60 -5.57 -18.95 -2.88
N VAL A 61 -6.08 -17.73 -2.99
CA VAL A 61 -6.28 -16.79 -1.88
C VAL A 61 -7.74 -16.37 -1.92
N ASP A 62 -8.43 -16.52 -0.79
CA ASP A 62 -9.87 -16.31 -0.66
C ASP A 62 -10.70 -17.11 -1.70
N ASP A 63 -11.18 -16.43 -2.74
CA ASP A 63 -12.03 -16.96 -3.82
C ASP A 63 -11.34 -17.00 -5.19
N TYR A 64 -10.10 -16.48 -5.30
CA TYR A 64 -9.36 -16.45 -6.56
C TYR A 64 -8.29 -17.55 -6.62
N VAL A 65 -8.37 -18.37 -7.68
CA VAL A 65 -7.39 -19.42 -8.01
C VAL A 65 -6.35 -18.85 -8.95
N TYR A 66 -5.07 -18.96 -8.58
CA TYR A 66 -3.93 -18.51 -9.35
C TYR A 66 -3.43 -19.63 -10.27
N THR A 67 -2.76 -19.25 -11.35
CA THR A 67 -1.98 -20.20 -12.14
C THR A 67 -0.78 -20.73 -11.34
N HIS A 68 -0.25 -21.89 -11.75
CA HIS A 68 0.94 -22.45 -11.13
C HIS A 68 2.14 -21.48 -11.21
N GLU A 69 2.33 -20.83 -12.35
CA GLU A 69 3.41 -19.87 -12.58
C GLU A 69 3.31 -18.65 -11.67
N GLU A 70 2.11 -18.08 -11.50
CA GLU A 70 1.89 -16.96 -10.58
C GLU A 70 2.16 -17.36 -9.13
N PHE A 71 1.68 -18.54 -8.73
CA PHE A 71 1.84 -19.03 -7.37
C PHE A 71 3.32 -19.30 -7.05
N GLU A 72 4.04 -19.97 -7.94
CA GLU A 72 5.48 -20.21 -7.81
C GLU A 72 6.28 -18.90 -7.75
N LEU A 73 5.96 -17.92 -8.60
CA LEU A 73 6.60 -16.62 -8.55
C LEU A 73 6.35 -15.92 -7.20
N GLY A 74 5.13 -15.97 -6.68
CA GLY A 74 4.79 -15.44 -5.36
C GLY A 74 5.61 -16.09 -4.23
N LEU A 75 5.82 -17.41 -4.29
CA LEU A 75 6.66 -18.14 -3.33
C LEU A 75 8.14 -17.75 -3.43
N GLU A 76 8.68 -17.62 -4.64
CA GLU A 76 10.06 -17.17 -4.83
C GLU A 76 10.26 -15.72 -4.38
N MET A 77 9.27 -14.85 -4.56
CA MET A 77 9.27 -13.48 -4.03
C MET A 77 9.29 -13.48 -2.49
N ARG A 78 8.42 -14.27 -1.84
CA ARG A 78 8.43 -14.43 -0.36
C ARG A 78 9.78 -14.93 0.14
N LYS A 79 10.36 -15.92 -0.54
CA LYS A 79 11.67 -16.49 -0.20
C LYS A 79 12.81 -15.48 -0.39
N ALA A 80 12.76 -14.66 -1.44
CA ALA A 80 13.71 -13.58 -1.65
C ALA A 80 13.63 -12.53 -0.55
N LEU A 81 12.43 -12.14 -0.11
CA LEU A 81 12.23 -11.22 1.01
C LEU A 81 12.81 -11.78 2.32
N ARG A 82 12.56 -13.07 2.63
CA ARG A 82 13.13 -13.74 3.80
C ARG A 82 14.66 -13.80 3.77
N ARG A 83 15.25 -14.17 2.62
CA ARG A 83 16.72 -14.15 2.45
C ARG A 83 17.29 -12.74 2.61
N LYS A 84 16.55 -11.71 2.18
CA LYS A 84 16.97 -10.32 2.37
C LYS A 84 16.95 -9.93 3.84
N SER A 85 15.98 -10.39 4.62
CA SER A 85 15.86 -10.04 6.04
C SER A 85 16.98 -10.62 6.91
N GLU A 86 17.64 -11.71 6.47
CA GLU A 86 18.86 -12.23 7.11
C GLU A 86 20.03 -11.22 7.10
N LYS A 87 20.02 -10.26 6.16
CA LYS A 87 21.09 -9.26 5.97
C LYS A 87 20.63 -7.83 6.24
N ASP A 88 19.33 -7.57 6.21
CA ASP A 88 18.73 -6.26 6.44
C ASP A 88 18.04 -6.27 7.81
N GLN A 89 18.74 -5.72 8.82
CA GLN A 89 18.25 -5.70 10.21
C GLN A 89 16.90 -5.00 10.35
N PHE A 90 16.63 -3.97 9.55
CA PHE A 90 15.35 -3.28 9.58
C PHE A 90 14.23 -4.19 9.05
N LEU A 91 14.44 -4.86 7.90
CA LEU A 91 13.46 -5.81 7.38
C LEU A 91 13.25 -7.01 8.33
N SER A 92 14.31 -7.47 9.00
CA SER A 92 14.21 -8.51 10.03
C SER A 92 13.27 -8.08 11.16
N MET A 93 13.43 -6.85 11.66
CA MET A 93 12.54 -6.26 12.65
C MET A 93 11.10 -6.13 12.14
N VAL A 94 10.91 -5.64 10.91
CA VAL A 94 9.58 -5.54 10.29
C VAL A 94 8.87 -6.89 10.26
N ILE A 95 9.54 -7.95 9.78
CA ILE A 95 8.94 -9.29 9.68
C ILE A 95 8.61 -9.89 11.05
N THR A 96 9.37 -9.54 12.09
CA THR A 96 9.24 -10.19 13.42
C THR A 96 8.39 -9.41 14.41
N GLN A 97 8.24 -8.10 14.24
CA GLN A 97 7.63 -7.22 15.24
C GLN A 97 6.43 -6.41 14.72
N SER A 98 6.11 -6.49 13.43
CA SER A 98 4.97 -5.74 12.90
C SER A 98 3.63 -6.43 13.18
N ASP A 99 2.63 -5.62 13.48
CA ASP A 99 1.24 -5.99 13.27
C ASP A 99 0.99 -5.94 11.75
N CYS A 100 0.64 -7.09 11.16
CA CYS A 100 0.31 -7.16 9.75
C CYS A 100 -1.12 -6.67 9.51
N GLN A 101 -1.34 -5.98 8.38
CA GLN A 101 -2.68 -5.63 7.89
C GLN A 101 -3.50 -4.77 8.87
N LYS A 102 -2.81 -3.85 9.56
CA LYS A 102 -3.37 -2.96 10.58
C LYS A 102 -4.16 -1.82 9.94
N PHE A 103 -5.47 -1.80 10.16
CA PHE A 103 -6.28 -0.64 9.78
C PHE A 103 -6.34 0.43 10.87
N MET A 104 -6.53 1.67 10.43
CA MET A 104 -6.71 2.84 11.28
C MET A 104 -7.75 3.77 10.67
N ILE A 105 -8.37 4.58 11.53
CA ILE A 105 -9.43 5.51 11.19
C ILE A 105 -9.14 6.82 11.90
N ASN A 106 -9.35 7.93 11.20
CA ASN A 106 -9.34 9.26 11.80
C ASN A 106 -10.69 9.92 11.52
N GLN A 107 -11.51 10.05 12.57
CA GLN A 107 -12.83 10.66 12.49
C GLN A 107 -12.66 12.18 12.54
N GLN A 108 -13.40 12.89 11.70
CA GLN A 108 -13.30 14.34 11.59
C GLN A 108 -11.84 14.80 11.42
N GLN A 109 -11.11 14.16 10.51
CA GLN A 109 -9.78 14.66 10.15
C GLN A 109 -9.95 16.03 9.49
N GLU A 110 -9.32 17.06 10.07
CA GLU A 110 -9.35 18.42 9.53
C GLU A 110 -8.38 18.56 8.35
N PHE A 111 -8.86 19.17 7.28
CA PHE A 111 -8.10 19.54 6.08
C PHE A 111 -8.29 21.03 5.79
N HIS A 112 -7.33 21.61 5.07
CA HIS A 112 -7.37 23.02 4.68
C HIS A 112 -7.27 23.16 3.16
N TYR A 113 -8.18 23.94 2.57
CA TYR A 113 -8.08 24.42 1.19
C TYR A 113 -7.99 25.95 1.19
N GLY A 114 -6.76 26.47 1.13
CA GLY A 114 -6.51 27.89 1.42
C GLY A 114 -6.87 28.21 2.87
N ASN A 115 -7.80 29.15 3.07
CA ASN A 115 -8.28 29.54 4.40
C ASN A 115 -9.57 28.79 4.83
N PHE A 116 -10.01 27.80 4.04
CA PHE A 116 -11.24 27.05 4.30
C PHE A 116 -10.92 25.70 4.95
N ALA A 117 -11.44 25.48 6.15
CA ALA A 117 -11.33 24.21 6.86
C ALA A 117 -12.52 23.29 6.55
N TYR A 118 -12.25 22.01 6.28
CA TYR A 118 -13.25 20.97 6.09
C TYR A 118 -12.82 19.68 6.76
N HIS A 119 -13.76 18.75 6.97
CA HIS A 119 -13.52 17.52 7.69
C HIS A 119 -13.94 16.32 6.86
N LEU A 120 -13.17 15.23 6.97
CA LEU A 120 -13.53 13.92 6.42
C LEU A 120 -13.27 12.85 7.48
N ASP A 121 -14.13 11.84 7.53
CA ASP A 121 -13.81 10.59 8.21
C ASP A 121 -12.95 9.76 7.25
N THR A 122 -11.75 9.39 7.68
CA THR A 122 -10.75 8.77 6.82
C THR A 122 -10.25 7.44 7.38
N ARG A 123 -9.77 6.55 6.49
CA ARG A 123 -9.19 5.26 6.85
C ARG A 123 -7.97 4.88 6.01
N CYS A 124 -7.15 4.02 6.59
CA CYS A 124 -6.03 3.36 5.92
C CYS A 124 -5.84 1.93 6.44
N LYS A 125 -5.12 1.09 5.69
CA LYS A 125 -4.74 -0.28 6.10
C LYS A 125 -3.29 -0.56 5.76
N TRP A 126 -2.44 -0.54 6.77
CA TRP A 126 -1.01 -0.76 6.68
C TRP A 126 -0.70 -2.24 6.47
N ASP A 127 0.17 -2.58 5.51
CA ASP A 127 0.66 -3.96 5.37
C ASP A 127 1.48 -4.37 6.59
N TRP A 128 2.32 -3.44 7.08
CA TRP A 128 3.06 -3.57 8.32
C TRP A 128 2.91 -2.34 9.19
N TRP A 129 2.60 -2.53 10.47
CA TRP A 129 2.62 -1.49 11.48
C TRP A 129 3.56 -1.88 12.62
N LEU A 130 4.48 -1.00 13.01
CA LEU A 130 5.39 -1.21 14.12
C LEU A 130 4.89 -0.48 15.37
N PRO A 131 4.08 -1.13 16.24
CA PRO A 131 3.39 -0.44 17.34
C PRO A 131 4.34 0.20 18.34
N ALA A 132 5.49 -0.42 18.61
CA ALA A 132 6.49 0.11 19.54
C ALA A 132 7.16 1.42 19.05
N PHE A 133 7.11 1.70 17.75
CA PHE A 133 7.75 2.86 17.14
C PHE A 133 6.77 3.88 16.56
N GLY A 134 5.47 3.55 16.49
CA GLY A 134 4.43 4.46 16.03
C GLY A 134 4.50 4.78 14.53
N PHE A 135 5.01 3.87 13.70
CA PHE A 135 5.00 4.02 12.25
C PHE A 135 4.88 2.68 11.53
N GLY A 136 4.60 2.70 10.24
CA GLY A 136 4.40 1.49 9.44
C GLY A 136 5.06 1.57 8.06
N GLY A 137 4.70 0.61 7.22
CA GLY A 137 5.15 0.56 5.85
C GLY A 137 4.30 -0.36 4.99
N ASP A 138 4.69 -0.42 3.73
CA ASP A 138 3.90 -1.04 2.66
C ASP A 138 4.72 -2.03 1.84
N LEU A 139 4.06 -3.10 1.40
CA LEU A 139 4.62 -4.13 0.55
C LEU A 139 4.11 -3.93 -0.88
N LYS A 140 5.03 -3.73 -1.81
CA LYS A 140 4.72 -3.58 -3.23
C LYS A 140 5.29 -4.71 -4.08
N THR A 141 4.56 -5.07 -5.13
CA THR A 141 5.14 -5.81 -6.26
C THR A 141 5.41 -4.82 -7.39
N THR A 142 6.55 -4.96 -8.07
CA THR A 142 6.98 -3.99 -9.10
C THR A 142 7.63 -4.66 -10.30
N PHE A 143 7.62 -4.00 -11.45
CA PHE A 143 8.41 -4.39 -12.62
C PHE A 143 9.79 -3.71 -12.66
N ALA A 144 10.13 -2.90 -11.66
CA ALA A 144 11.45 -2.31 -11.53
C ALA A 144 12.54 -3.39 -11.45
N SER A 145 13.62 -3.18 -12.18
CA SER A 145 14.81 -4.03 -12.20
C SER A 145 16.04 -3.34 -11.58
N SER A 146 15.95 -2.02 -11.37
CA SER A 146 16.96 -1.16 -10.76
C SER A 146 16.36 -0.27 -9.67
N GLN A 147 17.20 0.29 -8.81
CA GLN A 147 16.74 1.23 -7.77
C GLN A 147 16.10 2.46 -8.41
N LYS A 148 16.69 2.99 -9.49
CA LYS A 148 16.16 4.12 -10.24
C LYS A 148 14.74 3.87 -10.76
N GLU A 149 14.50 2.72 -11.39
CA GLU A 149 13.16 2.33 -11.86
C GLU A 149 12.15 2.20 -10.70
N PHE A 150 12.61 1.74 -9.52
CA PHE A 150 11.77 1.68 -8.34
C PHE A 150 11.45 3.07 -7.78
N ASP A 151 12.43 3.97 -7.74
CA ASP A 151 12.23 5.34 -7.29
C ASP A 151 11.23 6.08 -8.22
N GLU A 152 11.33 5.87 -9.53
CA GLU A 152 10.35 6.37 -10.52
C GLU A 152 8.95 5.76 -10.32
N ALA A 153 8.87 4.48 -9.93
CA ALA A 153 7.61 3.79 -9.68
C ALA A 153 6.84 4.38 -8.49
N ILE A 154 7.52 4.94 -7.48
CA ILE A 154 6.87 5.58 -6.33
C ILE A 154 5.97 6.73 -6.77
N ASP A 155 6.45 7.57 -7.69
CA ASP A 155 5.67 8.68 -8.23
C ASP A 155 4.63 8.19 -9.25
N PHE A 156 5.04 7.33 -10.18
CA PHE A 156 4.19 6.85 -11.27
C PHE A 156 2.91 6.15 -10.79
N PHE A 157 3.01 5.35 -9.72
CA PHE A 157 1.88 4.62 -9.14
C PHE A 157 1.21 5.36 -7.97
N ASP A 158 1.58 6.62 -7.72
CA ASP A 158 1.09 7.42 -6.59
C ASP A 158 1.26 6.72 -5.23
N TRP A 159 2.36 5.98 -5.06
CA TRP A 159 2.65 5.34 -3.77
C TRP A 159 3.00 6.39 -2.72
N ASP A 160 3.70 7.45 -3.11
CA ASP A 160 3.93 8.64 -2.29
C ASP A 160 2.63 9.21 -1.69
N ARG A 161 1.58 9.38 -2.51
CA ARG A 161 0.26 9.81 -2.08
C ARG A 161 -0.33 8.87 -1.04
N SER A 162 -0.30 7.57 -1.32
CA SER A 162 -0.85 6.59 -0.39
C SER A 162 -0.12 6.60 0.97
N ARG A 163 1.21 6.79 0.96
CA ARG A 163 2.00 6.82 2.20
C ARG A 163 1.76 8.10 2.98
N ALA A 164 1.70 9.25 2.32
CA ALA A 164 1.36 10.51 2.97
C ALA A 164 -0.04 10.47 3.60
N TRP A 165 -1.04 9.90 2.90
CA TRP A 165 -2.39 9.66 3.43
C TRP A 165 -2.35 8.85 4.73
N TYR A 166 -1.58 7.76 4.72
CA TYR A 166 -1.51 6.83 5.85
C TYR A 166 -0.78 7.46 7.04
N MET A 167 0.31 8.18 6.78
CA MET A 167 1.06 8.92 7.79
C MET A 167 0.19 9.96 8.50
N ASP A 168 -0.65 10.69 7.78
CA ASP A 168 -1.50 11.74 8.37
C ASP A 168 -2.69 11.16 9.14
N ILE A 169 -3.26 10.03 8.70
CA ILE A 169 -4.30 9.32 9.47
C ILE A 169 -3.73 8.75 10.76
N ALA A 170 -2.54 8.14 10.70
CA ALA A 170 -1.92 7.47 11.83
C ALA A 170 -1.19 8.42 12.79
N GLY A 171 -0.96 9.69 12.39
CA GLY A 171 -0.10 10.62 13.14
C GLY A 171 1.38 10.19 13.13
N SER A 172 1.83 9.49 12.10
CA SER A 172 3.20 8.97 11.99
C SER A 172 4.14 9.98 11.34
N ASP A 173 5.37 10.09 11.84
CA ASP A 173 6.43 10.92 11.23
C ASP A 173 7.30 10.15 10.22
N ARG A 174 7.09 8.84 10.09
CA ARG A 174 7.91 7.96 9.25
C ARG A 174 7.06 6.95 8.49
N ASP A 175 7.57 6.49 7.37
CA ASP A 175 7.01 5.40 6.59
C ASP A 175 8.14 4.68 5.85
N PHE A 176 7.88 3.47 5.38
CA PHE A 176 8.78 2.74 4.49
C PHE A 176 8.00 1.93 3.46
N ILE A 177 8.60 1.76 2.29
CA ILE A 177 8.11 0.85 1.26
C ILE A 177 9.16 -0.24 1.07
N TYR A 178 8.75 -1.50 1.13
CA TYR A 178 9.52 -2.60 0.55
C TYR A 178 8.84 -3.05 -0.73
N ALA A 179 9.60 -3.15 -1.82
CA ALA A 179 9.09 -3.65 -3.08
C ALA A 179 9.89 -4.86 -3.56
N ILE A 180 9.19 -5.82 -4.17
CA ILE A 180 9.78 -7.02 -4.75
C ILE A 180 9.56 -7.02 -6.26
N SER A 181 10.65 -7.14 -7.02
CA SER A 181 10.58 -7.20 -8.48
C SER A 181 9.95 -8.49 -8.98
N LYS A 182 8.94 -8.39 -9.86
CA LYS A 182 8.38 -9.51 -10.63
C LYS A 182 9.35 -10.04 -11.69
N LYS A 183 10.38 -9.27 -12.08
CA LYS A 183 11.35 -9.66 -13.13
C LYS A 183 12.48 -10.53 -12.60
N ASN A 184 12.97 -10.22 -11.40
CA ASN A 184 14.21 -10.82 -10.87
C ASN A 184 14.21 -11.02 -9.35
N CYS A 185 13.06 -10.87 -8.69
CA CYS A 185 12.90 -10.98 -7.22
C CYS A 185 13.82 -10.05 -6.40
N LYS A 186 14.41 -9.02 -7.02
CA LYS A 186 15.22 -8.04 -6.30
C LYS A 186 14.33 -7.24 -5.35
N ILE A 187 14.84 -7.04 -4.14
CA ILE A 187 14.18 -6.27 -3.09
C ILE A 187 14.68 -4.83 -3.13
N PHE A 188 13.74 -3.89 -3.23
CA PHE A 188 13.98 -2.46 -3.11
C PHE A 188 13.35 -1.94 -1.83
N LYS A 189 13.88 -0.81 -1.36
CA LYS A 189 13.28 -0.10 -0.23
C LYS A 189 13.37 1.41 -0.38
N ALA A 190 12.38 2.09 0.16
CA ALA A 190 12.37 3.54 0.33
C ALA A 190 11.95 3.86 1.76
N PHE A 191 12.49 4.96 2.30
CA PHE A 191 12.05 5.54 3.57
C PHE A 191 11.49 6.91 3.30
N ILE A 192 10.39 7.23 3.97
CA ILE A 192 9.70 8.52 3.84
C ILE A 192 9.63 9.12 5.25
N ARG A 193 9.88 10.42 5.34
CA ARG A 193 9.79 11.20 6.57
C ARG A 193 8.83 12.36 6.35
N ARG A 194 8.05 12.69 7.37
CA ARG A 194 7.18 13.86 7.35
C ARG A 194 8.00 15.10 7.03
N GLY A 195 7.52 15.87 6.06
CA GLY A 195 8.17 17.08 5.56
C GLY A 195 9.27 16.87 4.51
N ASP A 196 9.63 15.63 4.16
CA ASP A 196 10.53 15.39 3.02
C ASP A 196 9.81 15.56 1.67
N GLU A 197 10.58 15.54 0.58
CA GLU A 197 10.07 15.75 -0.77
C GLU A 197 9.02 14.70 -1.19
N THR A 198 9.22 13.44 -0.81
CA THR A 198 8.30 12.35 -1.17
C THR A 198 6.99 12.49 -0.41
N TYR A 199 7.06 12.79 0.89
CA TYR A 199 5.89 13.06 1.71
C TYR A 199 5.13 14.29 1.20
N ASN A 200 5.80 15.42 0.98
CA ASN A 200 5.14 16.67 0.58
C ASN A 200 4.44 16.51 -0.79
N ARG A 201 5.09 15.86 -1.75
CA ARG A 201 4.49 15.56 -3.05
C ARG A 201 3.28 14.63 -2.92
N GLY A 202 3.38 13.60 -2.09
CA GLY A 202 2.26 12.71 -1.77
C GLY A 202 1.09 13.45 -1.11
N LYS A 203 1.41 14.38 -0.20
CA LYS A 203 0.45 15.20 0.52
C LYS A 203 -0.35 16.10 -0.42
N GLU A 204 0.35 16.87 -1.25
CA GLU A 204 -0.26 17.72 -2.28
C GLU A 204 -1.24 16.93 -3.16
N LYS A 205 -0.83 15.72 -3.60
CA LYS A 205 -1.67 14.83 -4.43
C LYS A 205 -2.96 14.40 -3.72
N TYR A 206 -2.93 14.04 -2.43
CA TYR A 206 -4.15 13.61 -1.76
C TYR A 206 -4.99 14.79 -1.28
N GLU A 207 -4.40 15.94 -0.92
CA GLU A 207 -5.17 17.10 -0.45
C GLU A 207 -6.07 17.66 -1.56
N ASP A 208 -5.56 17.71 -2.79
CA ASP A 208 -6.35 18.05 -3.97
C ASP A 208 -7.53 17.10 -4.19
N LEU A 209 -7.30 15.78 -4.05
CA LEU A 209 -8.33 14.76 -4.22
C LEU A 209 -9.31 14.72 -3.05
N ALA A 210 -8.85 14.93 -1.81
CA ALA A 210 -9.67 14.97 -0.62
C ALA A 210 -10.65 16.15 -0.68
N PHE A 211 -10.19 17.31 -1.16
CA PHE A 211 -11.08 18.45 -1.34
C PHE A 211 -12.14 18.17 -2.41
N LYS A 212 -11.74 17.60 -3.55
CA LYS A 212 -12.69 17.20 -4.61
C LYS A 212 -13.67 16.14 -4.14
N TRP A 213 -13.22 15.19 -3.33
CA TRP A 213 -14.09 14.19 -2.71
C TRP A 213 -15.14 14.88 -1.84
N TRP A 214 -14.69 15.77 -0.94
CA TRP A 214 -15.57 16.53 -0.07
C TRP A 214 -16.61 17.35 -0.85
N GLN A 215 -16.25 17.94 -1.99
CA GLN A 215 -17.19 18.71 -2.81
C GLN A 215 -18.23 17.86 -3.56
N LEU A 216 -17.91 16.61 -3.89
CA LEU A 216 -18.71 15.79 -4.79
C LEU A 216 -19.49 14.68 -4.09
N MET A 217 -19.00 14.21 -2.94
CA MET A 217 -19.49 13.00 -2.27
C MET A 217 -20.01 13.25 -0.84
N VAL A 218 -19.78 14.43 -0.27
CA VAL A 218 -20.24 14.85 1.07
C VAL A 218 -21.23 15.99 0.93
#